data_AF-A0A7C1F1U2-F1
#
_entry.id   AF-A0A7C1F1U2-F1
#
_cell.length_a   1.000
_cell.length_b   1.000
_cell.length_c   1.000
_cell.angle_alpha   90.00
_cell.angle_beta   90.00
_cell.angle_gamma   90.00
#
_symmetry.space_group_name_H-M   'P 1'
#
loop_
_entity.id
_entity.type
_entity.pdbx_description
1 polymer ?
#
loop_
_entity_poly.entity_id
_entity_poly.type
_entity_poly.pdbx_seq_one_letter_code
_entity_poly.pdbx_strand_id
1 'polypeptide(L)'
;MSRNYGYGSLGRRSGSAAWQWVVIGMILGFMCSAVVVIGGLAAGFLSLDPAAVAANQATQTPFIITATPEPVTPTDTPTITPSPTHTEEIPLNVAAPTASPTVIPTLLTPAPTATTATSGGQSGGGLTSGGAGAQLLPGQTPQNVTGVQPSGVSESLRTIASEVRLVTGGEFQMGTTPAEVVQAVDECTAGYGGAAGACQLSYGEDAQPQHPVTVSSFNMEVTEVTYAQYVAFLNEMGPGSHRNGCFGLPCVRTNIEAAEVSEILFDSANYSVTPALNNFPVSNVSWFGARAYCEAIGRRLPTEAEWERAARGDDGRIFPWGNLWNPDYAATSRSTNPVRVPVTEYSNVPSVYGQINLAGNVAEWVNDWYGDRYYSLQQQSGNVIDPQGPSSGSQRVVRGGAWSSVPFFSRTPHRQSWEPNDPQPWIGFRCVEDIDATAGASGNTTGTLPGQVDPATLGITDTTGGTTSEESAPNAQPTLPPAPVIPATATSTLAP
;
A
#
# COMPACT_ATOMS: atom_id res chain seq x y z
N MET A 1 -34.70 0.70 50.39
CA MET A 1 -36.07 0.56 49.84
C MET A 1 -36.24 1.69 48.84
N SER A 2 -36.67 1.58 47.59
CA SER A 2 -37.33 0.54 46.78
C SER A 2 -37.10 0.98 45.32
N ARG A 3 -36.40 0.18 44.50
CA ARG A 3 -36.92 -0.59 43.35
C ARG A 3 -37.54 0.20 42.17
N ASN A 4 -37.00 -0.17 41.00
CA ASN A 4 -37.65 -0.42 39.71
C ASN A 4 -37.93 0.78 38.81
N TYR A 5 -37.20 0.91 37.69
CA TYR A 5 -37.35 0.18 36.41
C TYR A 5 -38.59 0.63 35.61
N GLY A 6 -38.34 1.13 34.40
CA GLY A 6 -39.12 0.68 33.25
C GLY A 6 -39.49 1.74 32.20
N TYR A 7 -39.03 1.45 30.97
CA TYR A 7 -39.74 1.60 29.68
C TYR A 7 -40.13 3.03 29.24
N GLY A 8 -39.75 3.56 28.07
CA GLY A 8 -39.34 2.95 26.80
C GLY A 8 -40.19 3.57 25.70
N SER A 9 -39.59 4.20 24.68
CA SER A 9 -40.28 4.47 23.41
C SER A 9 -39.51 3.84 22.26
N LEU A 10 -40.21 2.95 21.57
CA LEU A 10 -39.77 2.05 20.52
C LEU A 10 -39.42 2.79 19.22
N GLY A 11 -38.17 2.65 18.79
CA GLY A 11 -37.75 2.78 17.39
C GLY A 11 -37.54 1.39 16.79
N ARG A 12 -38.08 1.18 15.59
CA ARG A 12 -38.09 -0.07 14.79
C ARG A 12 -36.83 -0.94 14.94
N ARG A 13 -37.00 -2.17 15.42
CA ARG A 13 -35.99 -3.24 15.30
C ARG A 13 -36.05 -3.85 13.91
N SER A 14 -35.01 -3.63 13.12
CA SER A 14 -34.68 -4.38 11.90
C SER A 14 -34.37 -5.84 12.25
N GLY A 15 -34.58 -6.74 11.28
CA GLY A 15 -34.66 -8.20 11.44
C GLY A 15 -33.38 -8.98 11.78
N SER A 16 -32.54 -8.49 12.70
CA SER A 16 -31.29 -9.17 13.09
C SER A 16 -31.44 -10.18 14.24
N ALA A 17 -32.55 -10.17 14.98
CA ALA A 17 -32.71 -11.06 16.14
C ALA A 17 -32.96 -12.53 15.76
N ALA A 18 -33.60 -12.81 14.61
CA ALA A 18 -33.89 -14.18 14.20
C ALA A 18 -32.62 -14.94 13.77
N TRP A 19 -31.68 -14.26 13.11
CA TRP A 19 -30.44 -14.89 12.64
C TRP A 19 -29.51 -15.24 13.81
N GLN A 20 -29.48 -14.43 14.86
CA GLN A 20 -28.70 -14.72 16.07
C GLN A 20 -29.17 -16.01 16.77
N TRP A 21 -30.47 -16.28 16.82
CA TRP A 21 -30.98 -17.54 17.39
C TRP A 21 -30.71 -18.77 16.50
N VAL A 22 -30.64 -18.60 15.18
CA VAL A 22 -30.26 -19.68 14.25
C VAL A 22 -28.79 -20.05 14.42
N VAL A 23 -27.89 -19.06 14.54
CA VAL A 23 -26.46 -19.30 14.75
C VAL A 23 -26.19 -19.92 16.12
N ILE A 24 -26.87 -19.44 17.18
CA ILE A 24 -26.77 -20.05 18.52
C ILE A 24 -27.31 -21.50 18.50
N GLY A 25 -28.41 -21.76 17.78
CA GLY A 25 -28.95 -23.11 17.59
C GLY A 25 -28.00 -24.05 16.84
N MET A 26 -27.32 -23.57 15.80
CA MET A 26 -26.33 -24.36 15.06
C MET A 26 -25.09 -24.67 15.90
N ILE A 27 -24.59 -23.70 16.66
CA ILE A 27 -23.40 -23.89 17.52
C ILE A 27 -23.73 -24.87 18.65
N LEU A 28 -24.87 -24.70 19.34
CA LEU A 28 -25.29 -25.62 20.40
C LEU A 28 -25.59 -27.02 19.85
N GLY A 29 -26.18 -27.11 18.66
CA GLY A 29 -26.44 -28.38 17.97
C GLY A 29 -25.16 -29.14 17.61
N PHE A 30 -24.21 -28.47 16.95
CA PHE A 30 -22.93 -29.09 16.55
C PHE A 30 -22.08 -29.48 17.77
N MET A 31 -22.06 -28.65 18.81
CA MET A 31 -21.31 -28.96 20.03
C MET A 31 -21.93 -30.12 20.80
N CYS A 32 -23.26 -30.22 20.85
CA CYS A 32 -23.92 -31.35 21.49
C CYS A 32 -23.71 -32.66 20.70
N SER A 33 -23.73 -32.62 19.37
CA SER A 33 -23.41 -33.77 18.52
C SER A 33 -21.95 -34.22 18.65
N ALA A 34 -21.00 -33.28 18.70
CA ALA A 34 -19.58 -33.60 18.87
C ALA A 34 -19.31 -34.26 20.24
N VAL A 35 -19.94 -33.78 21.31
CA VAL A 35 -19.79 -34.37 22.65
C VAL A 35 -20.39 -35.78 22.72
N VAL A 36 -21.52 -36.04 22.05
CA VAL A 36 -22.11 -37.38 21.99
C VAL A 36 -21.25 -38.35 21.18
N VAL A 37 -20.66 -37.91 20.05
CA VAL A 37 -19.76 -38.75 19.24
C VAL A 37 -18.46 -39.05 19.98
N ILE A 38 -17.82 -38.04 20.58
CA ILE A 38 -16.58 -38.21 21.35
C ILE A 38 -16.85 -39.05 22.59
N GLY A 39 -17.95 -38.81 23.31
CA GLY A 39 -18.36 -39.61 24.46
C GLY A 39 -18.66 -41.05 24.10
N GLY A 40 -19.31 -41.31 22.96
CA GLY A 40 -19.60 -42.66 22.48
C GLY A 40 -18.37 -43.43 22.01
N LEU A 41 -17.37 -42.75 21.42
CA LEU A 41 -16.08 -43.34 21.09
C LEU A 41 -15.28 -43.65 22.36
N ALA A 42 -15.25 -42.72 23.33
CA ALA A 42 -14.51 -42.89 24.59
C ALA A 42 -15.10 -43.99 25.48
N ALA A 43 -16.42 -44.15 25.47
CA ALA A 43 -17.13 -45.15 26.27
C ALA A 43 -17.43 -46.45 25.50
N GLY A 44 -16.94 -46.58 24.26
CA GLY A 44 -16.85 -47.84 23.52
C GLY A 44 -18.14 -48.36 22.87
N PHE A 45 -19.20 -47.54 22.80
CA PHE A 45 -20.46 -47.88 22.13
C PHE A 45 -20.60 -47.28 20.72
N LEU A 46 -19.64 -46.45 20.30
CA LEU A 46 -19.38 -46.14 18.89
C LEU A 46 -18.02 -46.74 18.50
N SER A 47 -17.97 -47.42 17.35
CA SER A 47 -16.74 -47.95 16.76
C SER A 47 -16.66 -47.52 15.30
N LEU A 48 -15.51 -47.02 14.87
CA LEU A 48 -15.24 -46.67 13.49
C LEU A 48 -14.47 -47.83 12.87
N ASP A 49 -15.11 -48.57 11.96
CA ASP A 49 -14.47 -49.68 11.24
C ASP A 49 -13.46 -49.13 10.21
N PRO A 50 -12.15 -49.39 10.36
CA PRO A 50 -11.13 -48.93 9.42
C PRO A 50 -11.29 -49.50 8.01
N ALA A 51 -11.99 -50.62 7.84
CA ALA A 51 -12.20 -51.25 6.54
C ALA A 51 -13.21 -50.49 5.65
N ALA A 52 -14.13 -49.72 6.23
CA ALA A 52 -15.11 -48.93 5.48
C ALA A 52 -14.51 -47.63 4.92
N VAL A 53 -13.45 -47.10 5.53
CA VAL A 53 -12.77 -45.87 5.10
C VAL A 53 -11.81 -46.14 3.92
N ALA A 54 -11.21 -47.34 3.87
CA ALA A 54 -10.29 -47.73 2.79
C ALA A 54 -10.98 -48.07 1.47
N ALA A 55 -12.29 -48.36 1.46
CA ALA A 55 -13.04 -48.74 0.25
C ALA A 55 -13.39 -47.57 -0.68
N ASN A 56 -13.20 -46.32 -0.25
CA ASN A 56 -13.51 -45.11 -1.04
C ASN A 56 -12.29 -44.44 -1.70
N GLN A 57 -11.12 -45.07 -1.68
CA GLN A 57 -9.91 -44.56 -2.34
C GLN A 57 -9.31 -45.57 -3.33
N ALA A 58 -10.02 -45.87 -4.42
CA ALA A 58 -9.38 -46.32 -5.65
C ALA A 58 -10.33 -46.18 -6.84
N THR A 59 -9.78 -45.73 -7.97
CA THR A 59 -10.36 -45.65 -9.32
C THR A 59 -11.22 -44.43 -9.67
N GLN A 60 -10.56 -43.36 -10.11
CA GLN A 60 -11.12 -42.49 -11.15
C GLN A 60 -10.12 -42.41 -12.31
N THR A 61 -10.44 -43.13 -13.39
CA THR A 61 -9.91 -42.90 -14.73
C THR A 61 -10.73 -41.78 -15.38
N PRO A 62 -10.11 -40.78 -16.03
CA PRO A 62 -10.85 -39.72 -16.70
C PRO A 62 -11.45 -40.22 -18.02
N PHE A 63 -12.74 -40.00 -18.24
CA PHE A 63 -13.40 -40.17 -19.53
C PHE A 63 -13.77 -38.81 -20.13
N ILE A 64 -13.41 -38.61 -21.40
CA ILE A 64 -13.71 -37.42 -22.19
C ILE A 64 -15.13 -37.56 -22.74
N ILE A 65 -16.01 -36.59 -22.45
CA ILE A 65 -17.33 -36.49 -23.07
C ILE A 65 -17.25 -35.45 -24.20
N THR A 66 -17.20 -35.93 -25.43
CA THR A 66 -17.50 -35.13 -26.63
C THR A 66 -19.01 -35.15 -26.88
N ALA A 67 -19.65 -33.99 -26.88
CA ALA A 67 -21.07 -33.85 -27.22
C ALA A 67 -21.23 -33.46 -28.70
N THR A 68 -21.91 -34.31 -29.47
CA THR A 68 -22.43 -34.00 -30.80
C THR A 68 -23.91 -33.62 -30.66
N PRO A 69 -24.40 -32.52 -31.26
CA PRO A 69 -25.81 -32.15 -31.16
C PRO A 69 -26.67 -32.86 -32.23
N GLU A 70 -27.84 -33.35 -31.82
CA GLU A 70 -28.91 -33.87 -32.69
C GLU A 70 -30.28 -33.23 -32.35
N PRO A 71 -31.28 -33.30 -33.26
CA PRO A 71 -32.07 -32.13 -33.65
C PRO A 71 -33.37 -31.91 -32.87
N VAL A 72 -33.79 -30.65 -32.85
CA VAL A 72 -35.00 -30.14 -32.17
C VAL A 72 -36.26 -30.48 -32.98
N THR A 73 -37.29 -31.01 -32.31
CA THR A 73 -38.67 -31.06 -32.82
C THR A 73 -39.60 -30.38 -31.79
N PRO A 74 -40.54 -29.50 -32.20
CA PRO A 74 -41.28 -28.63 -31.28
C PRO A 74 -42.64 -29.23 -30.90
N THR A 75 -43.10 -29.06 -29.64
CA THR A 75 -44.53 -29.20 -29.29
C THR A 75 -44.91 -28.39 -28.04
N ASP A 76 -45.81 -27.45 -28.31
CA ASP A 76 -46.95 -26.89 -27.56
C ASP A 76 -46.85 -26.35 -26.12
N THR A 77 -47.19 -25.07 -26.04
CA THR A 77 -47.50 -24.28 -24.84
C THR A 77 -48.99 -24.39 -24.49
N PRO A 78 -49.36 -24.52 -23.20
CA PRO A 78 -50.66 -24.07 -22.74
C PRO A 78 -50.60 -22.83 -21.83
N THR A 79 -51.44 -21.86 -22.20
CA THR A 79 -51.79 -20.62 -21.49
C THR A 79 -52.71 -20.90 -20.30
N ILE A 80 -52.52 -20.23 -19.15
CA ILE A 80 -53.53 -20.16 -18.07
C ILE A 80 -53.70 -18.71 -17.55
N THR A 81 -54.97 -18.32 -17.46
CA THR A 81 -55.62 -17.04 -17.09
C THR A 81 -55.73 -16.81 -15.56
N PRO A 82 -55.85 -15.57 -15.03
CA PRO A 82 -55.93 -15.29 -13.58
C PRO A 82 -57.35 -15.02 -13.00
N SER A 83 -57.42 -14.95 -11.64
CA SER A 83 -58.43 -14.32 -10.72
C SER A 83 -59.39 -15.27 -9.94
N PRO A 84 -60.04 -14.90 -8.79
CA PRO A 84 -60.00 -13.67 -7.96
C PRO A 84 -59.97 -13.83 -6.40
N THR A 85 -59.92 -12.65 -5.76
CA THR A 85 -60.08 -12.10 -4.37
C THR A 85 -60.93 -12.79 -3.29
N HIS A 86 -60.55 -12.62 -2.01
CA HIS A 86 -61.49 -12.49 -0.87
C HIS A 86 -60.97 -11.50 0.20
N THR A 87 -61.88 -10.66 0.71
CA THR A 87 -61.70 -9.58 1.70
C THR A 87 -62.42 -9.97 3.00
N GLU A 88 -61.91 -9.59 4.17
CA GLU A 88 -62.69 -9.48 5.41
C GLU A 88 -62.17 -8.33 6.30
N GLU A 89 -63.08 -7.45 6.76
CA GLU A 89 -62.85 -6.29 7.64
C GLU A 89 -63.33 -6.58 9.08
N ILE A 90 -62.64 -6.03 10.09
CA ILE A 90 -63.20 -5.79 11.44
C ILE A 90 -62.75 -4.38 11.92
N PRO A 91 -63.65 -3.53 12.45
CA PRO A 91 -63.39 -2.11 12.69
C PRO A 91 -62.80 -1.83 14.08
N LEU A 92 -61.96 -0.80 14.19
CA LEU A 92 -61.64 -0.19 15.48
C LEU A 92 -61.72 1.34 15.41
N ASN A 93 -62.72 1.86 16.10
CA ASN A 93 -63.00 3.29 16.30
C ASN A 93 -62.24 3.78 17.54
N VAL A 94 -61.30 4.73 17.39
CA VAL A 94 -60.81 5.55 18.51
C VAL A 94 -60.52 6.98 18.03
N ALA A 95 -61.08 7.94 18.77
CA ALA A 95 -61.16 9.36 18.48
C ALA A 95 -59.80 10.09 18.47
N ALA A 96 -59.73 11.16 17.67
CA ALA A 96 -58.61 12.08 17.57
C ALA A 96 -58.52 13.02 18.79
N PRO A 97 -57.34 13.19 19.41
CA PRO A 97 -57.08 14.32 20.27
C PRO A 97 -56.51 15.51 19.49
N THR A 98 -57.30 16.58 19.53
CA THR A 98 -57.00 17.97 19.22
C THR A 98 -55.89 18.49 20.12
N ALA A 99 -54.77 18.97 19.56
CA ALA A 99 -54.01 20.16 20.00
C ALA A 99 -52.69 20.26 19.22
N SER A 100 -52.52 21.36 18.48
CA SER A 100 -51.27 21.76 17.84
C SER A 100 -50.38 22.51 18.84
N PRO A 101 -49.07 22.22 18.95
CA PRO A 101 -48.16 23.11 19.65
C PRO A 101 -47.71 24.24 18.72
N THR A 102 -48.10 25.47 19.06
CA THR A 102 -47.54 26.70 18.51
C THR A 102 -46.11 26.86 19.00
N VAL A 103 -45.12 26.77 18.10
CA VAL A 103 -43.73 27.14 18.39
C VAL A 103 -43.55 28.61 18.00
N ILE A 104 -43.34 29.47 18.99
CA ILE A 104 -43.02 30.89 18.82
C ILE A 104 -41.52 30.98 18.47
N PRO A 105 -41.12 31.65 17.38
CA PRO A 105 -39.71 31.88 17.09
C PRO A 105 -39.12 32.92 18.04
N THR A 106 -38.08 32.54 18.79
CA THR A 106 -37.26 33.46 19.58
C THR A 106 -36.38 34.28 18.64
N LEU A 107 -36.59 35.59 18.58
CA LEU A 107 -35.69 36.52 17.88
C LEU A 107 -34.31 36.51 18.55
N LEU A 108 -33.28 36.13 17.79
CA LEU A 108 -31.91 36.50 18.10
C LEU A 108 -31.70 37.96 17.67
N THR A 109 -31.43 38.79 18.66
CA THR A 109 -30.95 40.18 18.52
C THR A 109 -29.67 40.23 17.68
N PRO A 110 -29.58 41.08 16.64
CA PRO A 110 -28.31 41.36 15.98
C PRO A 110 -27.42 42.26 16.85
N ALA A 111 -26.11 41.97 16.89
CA ALA A 111 -25.07 42.82 17.45
C ALA A 111 -24.96 44.15 16.67
N PRO A 112 -24.53 45.25 17.31
CA PRO A 112 -24.65 46.59 16.75
C PRO A 112 -23.68 46.87 15.60
N THR A 113 -24.21 47.47 14.55
CA THR A 113 -23.51 48.13 13.45
C THR A 113 -22.72 49.34 13.97
N ALA A 114 -21.42 49.42 13.63
CA ALA A 114 -20.66 50.66 13.66
C ALA A 114 -20.69 51.31 12.27
N THR A 115 -21.11 52.56 12.24
CA THR A 115 -21.39 53.37 11.06
C THR A 115 -20.14 54.11 10.56
N THR A 116 -19.92 54.03 9.24
CA THR A 116 -19.40 55.05 8.30
C THR A 116 -18.08 55.81 8.55
N ALA A 117 -17.22 55.77 7.53
CA ALA A 117 -16.69 56.98 6.92
C ALA A 117 -16.88 56.93 5.40
N THR A 118 -17.20 58.10 4.83
CA THR A 118 -17.88 58.32 3.56
C THR A 118 -16.94 58.93 2.51
N SER A 119 -17.04 58.52 1.26
CA SER A 119 -16.99 59.35 0.02
C SER A 119 -17.37 58.40 -1.14
N GLY A 120 -18.45 58.54 -1.90
CA GLY A 120 -19.02 59.71 -2.60
C GLY A 120 -18.24 59.91 -3.90
N GLY A 121 -18.71 59.66 -5.13
CA GLY A 121 -19.96 59.14 -5.68
C GLY A 121 -19.90 59.22 -7.22
N GLN A 122 -20.83 58.51 -7.90
CA GLN A 122 -21.28 58.65 -9.31
C GLN A 122 -20.24 58.36 -10.44
N SER A 123 -20.54 57.80 -11.61
CA SER A 123 -21.78 57.41 -12.31
C SER A 123 -21.42 56.59 -13.58
N GLY A 124 -22.26 55.61 -13.95
CA GLY A 124 -22.74 55.38 -15.33
C GLY A 124 -21.81 54.85 -16.43
N GLY A 125 -22.12 53.62 -16.89
CA GLY A 125 -22.33 53.33 -18.31
C GLY A 125 -21.19 52.67 -19.12
N GLY A 126 -21.55 51.60 -19.85
CA GLY A 126 -21.10 51.42 -21.24
C GLY A 126 -20.02 50.38 -21.51
N LEU A 127 -20.43 49.32 -22.20
CA LEU A 127 -19.59 48.44 -23.03
C LEU A 127 -18.72 49.24 -24.01
N THR A 128 -17.49 48.80 -24.29
CA THR A 128 -16.99 48.41 -25.63
C THR A 128 -15.48 48.14 -25.65
N SER A 129 -15.11 47.30 -26.61
CA SER A 129 -13.80 46.92 -27.11
C SER A 129 -12.85 48.07 -27.45
N GLY A 130 -11.54 47.81 -27.37
CA GLY A 130 -10.54 48.56 -28.14
C GLY A 130 -9.13 48.44 -27.58
N GLY A 131 -8.26 47.68 -28.25
CA GLY A 131 -6.83 47.72 -28.00
C GLY A 131 -6.20 49.01 -28.54
N ALA A 132 -5.17 49.49 -27.85
CA ALA A 132 -4.07 50.28 -28.40
C ALA A 132 -2.93 50.31 -27.37
N GLY A 133 -1.70 50.14 -27.85
CA GLY A 133 -0.49 50.14 -27.03
C GLY A 133 0.11 51.52 -26.78
N ALA A 134 1.37 51.47 -26.33
CA ALA A 134 2.28 52.54 -25.92
C ALA A 134 2.05 53.04 -24.48
N GLN A 135 3.05 53.29 -23.64
CA GLN A 135 4.46 53.59 -23.88
C GLN A 135 5.23 53.39 -22.57
N LEU A 136 6.45 52.85 -22.66
CA LEU A 136 7.38 52.62 -21.56
C LEU A 136 7.88 53.94 -20.95
N LEU A 137 7.87 54.04 -19.61
CA LEU A 137 8.66 54.99 -18.84
C LEU A 137 9.87 54.25 -18.24
N PRO A 138 11.12 54.72 -18.40
CA PRO A 138 12.30 54.06 -17.86
C PRO A 138 12.55 54.52 -16.41
N GLY A 139 12.79 53.59 -15.49
CA GLY A 139 13.33 53.96 -14.17
C GLY A 139 12.91 53.14 -12.96
N GLN A 140 12.37 51.93 -13.10
CA GLN A 140 12.20 51.03 -11.96
C GLN A 140 12.87 49.69 -12.23
N THR A 141 13.91 49.44 -11.44
CA THR A 141 14.59 48.15 -11.30
C THR A 141 13.58 47.04 -11.01
N PRO A 142 13.59 45.90 -11.73
CA PRO A 142 12.74 44.77 -11.39
C PRO A 142 13.19 44.20 -10.05
N GLN A 143 12.33 44.33 -9.02
CA GLN A 143 12.40 43.44 -7.88
C GLN A 143 12.15 42.02 -8.40
N ASN A 144 13.10 41.15 -8.13
CA ASN A 144 13.08 39.74 -8.48
C ASN A 144 11.95 39.06 -7.70
N VAL A 145 10.74 39.03 -8.27
CA VAL A 145 9.64 38.20 -7.76
C VAL A 145 9.95 36.77 -8.18
N THR A 146 10.71 36.10 -7.33
CA THR A 146 10.93 34.66 -7.40
C THR A 146 9.59 33.93 -7.35
N GLY A 147 9.33 33.15 -8.40
CA GLY A 147 8.53 31.92 -8.38
C GLY A 147 7.14 32.01 -7.76
N VAL A 148 6.12 32.10 -8.62
CA VAL A 148 4.79 31.60 -8.26
C VAL A 148 4.92 30.09 -8.02
N GLN A 149 5.02 29.67 -6.77
CA GLN A 149 4.90 28.27 -6.36
C GLN A 149 3.51 27.75 -6.76
N PRO A 150 3.36 26.46 -7.14
CA PRO A 150 2.06 25.87 -7.42
C PRO A 150 1.16 26.05 -6.20
N SER A 151 -0.04 26.57 -6.41
CA SER A 151 -0.99 27.01 -5.37
C SER A 151 -1.66 25.88 -4.58
N GLY A 152 -0.95 24.80 -4.27
CA GLY A 152 -1.48 23.63 -3.56
C GLY A 152 -0.45 22.82 -2.74
N VAL A 153 0.80 23.27 -2.67
CA VAL A 153 1.87 22.57 -1.94
C VAL A 153 2.16 23.30 -0.63
N SER A 154 2.18 22.56 0.48
CA SER A 154 2.43 23.11 1.80
C SER A 154 3.93 23.18 2.12
N GLU A 155 4.47 24.39 2.18
CA GLU A 155 5.88 24.61 2.50
C GLU A 155 6.23 24.21 3.95
N SER A 156 5.28 24.36 4.88
CA SER A 156 5.42 23.88 6.26
C SER A 156 5.58 22.37 6.32
N LEU A 157 4.76 21.63 5.57
CA LEU A 157 4.86 20.17 5.53
C LEU A 157 6.12 19.70 4.80
N ARG A 158 6.54 20.39 3.73
CA ARG A 158 7.79 20.07 3.03
C ARG A 158 9.03 20.23 3.89
N THR A 159 9.04 21.22 4.78
CA THR A 159 10.19 21.48 5.68
C THR A 159 10.42 20.32 6.66
N ILE A 160 9.38 19.56 7.01
CA ILE A 160 9.47 18.42 7.93
C ILE A 160 9.43 17.07 7.21
N ALA A 161 9.22 17.04 5.89
CA ALA A 161 9.18 15.81 5.09
C ALA A 161 10.53 15.10 5.08
N SER A 162 10.53 13.79 4.79
CA SER A 162 11.77 13.01 4.80
C SER A 162 12.68 13.44 3.64
N GLU A 163 13.99 13.35 3.86
CA GLU A 163 14.98 13.47 2.79
C GLU A 163 14.65 12.44 1.71
N VAL A 164 14.83 12.83 0.45
CA VAL A 164 14.72 11.91 -0.69
C VAL A 164 16.09 11.58 -1.24
N ARG A 165 16.25 10.37 -1.75
CA ARG A 165 17.44 9.93 -2.46
C ARG A 165 17.10 9.42 -3.85
N LEU A 166 18.01 9.69 -4.78
CA LEU A 166 17.92 9.23 -6.15
C LEU A 166 17.95 7.70 -6.20
N VAL A 167 16.89 7.12 -6.74
CA VAL A 167 16.87 5.75 -7.23
C VAL A 167 17.16 5.83 -8.72
N THR A 168 18.36 5.38 -9.12
CA THR A 168 18.73 5.41 -10.53
C THR A 168 17.82 4.46 -11.29
N GLY A 169 17.19 4.94 -12.36
CA GLY A 169 16.33 4.15 -13.24
C GLY A 169 17.10 3.12 -14.05
N GLY A 170 16.40 2.26 -14.78
CA GLY A 170 16.97 1.20 -15.58
C GLY A 170 16.03 0.00 -15.73
N GLU A 171 16.44 -0.94 -16.57
CA GLU A 171 15.79 -2.24 -16.66
C GLU A 171 16.22 -3.12 -15.48
N PHE A 172 15.26 -3.80 -14.83
CA PHE A 172 15.54 -4.82 -13.82
C PHE A 172 14.53 -5.98 -13.92
N GLN A 173 14.88 -7.09 -13.27
CA GLN A 173 14.01 -8.27 -13.18
C GLN A 173 13.07 -8.13 -11.98
N MET A 174 11.83 -7.76 -12.26
CA MET A 174 10.76 -7.57 -11.28
C MET A 174 10.07 -8.91 -10.98
N GLY A 175 9.73 -9.14 -9.73
CA GLY A 175 9.11 -10.37 -9.25
C GLY A 175 10.10 -11.49 -8.98
N THR A 176 9.53 -12.67 -8.73
CA THR A 176 10.26 -13.82 -8.20
C THR A 176 10.15 -15.05 -9.11
N THR A 177 11.10 -15.97 -8.96
CA THR A 177 11.08 -17.28 -9.62
C THR A 177 10.41 -18.33 -8.74
N PRO A 178 9.89 -19.44 -9.32
CA PRO A 178 9.39 -20.56 -8.53
C PRO A 178 10.43 -21.12 -7.53
N ALA A 179 11.71 -21.13 -7.91
CA ALA A 179 12.80 -21.62 -7.06
C ALA A 179 13.03 -20.71 -5.84
N GLU A 180 13.00 -19.40 -6.03
CA GLU A 180 13.07 -18.43 -4.92
C GLU A 180 11.87 -18.58 -3.97
N VAL A 181 10.67 -18.88 -4.48
CA VAL A 181 9.49 -19.13 -3.63
C VAL A 181 9.61 -20.43 -2.83
N VAL A 182 10.15 -21.49 -3.43
CA VAL A 182 10.43 -22.74 -2.69
C VAL A 182 11.46 -22.49 -1.59
N GLN A 183 12.59 -21.85 -1.91
CA GLN A 183 13.60 -21.48 -0.93
C GLN A 183 12.99 -20.61 0.18
N ALA A 184 12.11 -19.69 -0.19
CA ALA A 184 11.42 -18.81 0.73
C ALA A 184 10.55 -19.55 1.76
N VAL A 185 9.86 -20.60 1.33
CA VAL A 185 9.09 -21.49 2.20
C VAL A 185 10.01 -22.34 3.07
N ASP A 186 11.09 -22.88 2.51
CA ASP A 186 12.06 -23.70 3.25
C ASP A 186 12.72 -22.90 4.39
N GLU A 187 13.17 -21.67 4.13
CA GLU A 187 13.74 -20.79 5.16
C GLU A 187 12.72 -20.45 6.27
N CYS A 188 11.45 -20.26 5.89
CA CYS A 188 10.37 -19.98 6.83
C CYS A 188 10.02 -21.18 7.71
N THR A 189 9.92 -22.37 7.12
CA THR A 189 9.63 -23.61 7.86
C THR A 189 10.82 -24.04 8.73
N ALA A 190 12.05 -23.73 8.31
CA ALA A 190 13.25 -23.84 9.13
C ALA A 190 13.34 -22.78 10.24
N GLY A 191 12.53 -21.72 10.18
CA GLY A 191 12.34 -20.76 11.27
C GLY A 191 13.18 -19.49 11.21
N TYR A 192 13.89 -19.20 10.11
CA TYR A 192 14.76 -18.01 9.98
C TYR A 192 15.73 -17.80 11.17
N GLY A 193 16.33 -18.87 11.68
CA GLY A 193 17.22 -18.81 12.85
C GLY A 193 16.48 -18.75 14.21
N GLY A 194 15.16 -18.91 14.22
CA GLY A 194 14.31 -19.03 15.40
C GLY A 194 13.32 -20.19 15.30
N ALA A 195 12.14 -20.05 15.92
CA ALA A 195 11.11 -21.08 15.85
C ALA A 195 10.55 -21.25 14.42
N ALA A 196 10.21 -22.47 14.04
CA ALA A 196 9.60 -22.78 12.75
C ALA A 196 8.34 -21.92 12.47
N GLY A 197 8.20 -21.46 11.22
CA GLY A 197 6.98 -20.83 10.71
C GLY A 197 6.12 -21.82 9.91
N ALA A 198 4.98 -21.34 9.42
CA ALA A 198 4.06 -22.11 8.58
C ALA A 198 3.79 -21.35 7.27
N CYS A 199 4.82 -21.17 6.44
CA CYS A 199 4.68 -20.56 5.12
C CYS A 199 4.26 -21.59 4.06
N GLN A 200 3.57 -21.12 3.01
CA GLN A 200 3.08 -21.94 1.90
C GLN A 200 3.53 -21.34 0.57
N LEU A 201 3.63 -22.17 -0.47
CA LEU A 201 4.02 -21.72 -1.82
C LEU A 201 3.06 -20.67 -2.38
N SER A 202 1.77 -20.77 -2.03
CA SER A 202 0.72 -19.83 -2.43
C SER A 202 1.00 -18.39 -2.03
N TYR A 203 1.84 -18.15 -1.02
CA TYR A 203 2.21 -16.81 -0.59
C TYR A 203 3.15 -16.09 -1.59
N GLY A 204 3.74 -16.79 -2.55
CA GLY A 204 4.60 -16.19 -3.58
C GLY A 204 4.08 -16.38 -5.01
N GLU A 205 2.86 -16.87 -5.20
CA GLU A 205 2.31 -17.16 -6.54
C GLU A 205 2.02 -15.88 -7.33
N ASP A 206 1.54 -14.83 -6.66
CA ASP A 206 1.17 -13.56 -7.29
C ASP A 206 2.37 -12.64 -7.60
N ALA A 207 3.55 -12.97 -7.09
CA ALA A 207 4.83 -12.34 -7.42
C ALA A 207 5.56 -13.02 -8.59
N GLN A 208 4.95 -14.06 -9.19
CA GLN A 208 5.47 -14.78 -10.35
C GLN A 208 4.72 -14.38 -11.64
N PRO A 209 5.36 -14.53 -12.81
CA PRO A 209 6.78 -14.85 -13.00
C PRO A 209 7.66 -13.61 -12.85
N GLN A 210 8.96 -13.84 -12.68
CA GLN A 210 9.95 -12.80 -12.87
C GLN A 210 9.94 -12.31 -14.34
N HIS A 211 10.01 -11.00 -14.54
CA HIS A 211 9.90 -10.38 -15.86
C HIS A 211 10.68 -9.04 -15.93
N PRO A 212 11.15 -8.63 -17.13
CA PRO A 212 11.85 -7.37 -17.29
C PRO A 212 10.90 -6.18 -17.18
N VAL A 213 11.31 -5.17 -16.41
CA VAL A 213 10.62 -3.88 -16.29
C VAL A 213 11.65 -2.76 -16.36
N THR A 214 11.34 -1.69 -17.08
CA THR A 214 12.14 -0.47 -17.10
C THR A 214 11.49 0.58 -16.23
N VAL A 215 12.23 1.13 -15.27
CA VAL A 215 11.77 2.22 -14.41
C VAL A 215 12.63 3.44 -14.66
N SER A 216 12.01 4.59 -14.88
CA SER A 216 12.68 5.89 -14.99
C SER A 216 13.37 6.26 -13.67
N SER A 217 14.34 7.17 -13.70
CA SER A 217 14.95 7.64 -12.44
C SER A 217 13.96 8.50 -11.67
N PHE A 218 13.90 8.33 -10.34
CA PHE A 218 13.02 9.06 -9.43
C PHE A 218 13.73 9.29 -8.09
N ASN A 219 13.27 10.23 -7.28
CA ASN A 219 13.72 10.32 -5.89
C ASN A 219 12.70 9.68 -4.95
N MET A 220 13.17 8.89 -3.98
CA MET A 220 12.33 8.24 -2.96
C MET A 220 12.75 8.68 -1.57
N GLU A 221 11.76 8.90 -0.69
CA GLU A 221 12.01 9.18 0.71
C GLU A 221 12.89 8.09 1.35
N VAL A 222 13.94 8.52 2.06
CA VAL A 222 14.89 7.63 2.73
C VAL A 222 14.19 6.75 3.75
N THR A 223 13.16 7.28 4.41
CA THR A 223 12.41 6.63 5.47
C THR A 223 10.92 6.64 5.18
N GLU A 224 10.16 5.83 5.92
CA GLU A 224 8.71 5.97 6.00
C GLU A 224 8.31 7.34 6.56
N VAL A 225 7.08 7.76 6.26
CA VAL A 225 6.47 8.95 6.85
C VAL A 225 6.23 8.72 8.34
N THR A 226 6.60 9.68 9.17
CA THR A 226 6.51 9.57 10.63
C THR A 226 5.16 10.04 11.17
N TYR A 227 4.84 9.66 12.42
CA TYR A 227 3.68 10.21 13.12
C TYR A 227 3.73 11.73 13.24
N ALA A 228 4.90 12.33 13.53
CA ALA A 228 5.02 13.78 13.66
C ALA A 228 4.67 14.50 12.35
N GLN A 229 5.17 13.99 11.22
CA GLN A 229 4.87 14.50 9.88
C GLN A 229 3.37 14.40 9.56
N TYR A 230 2.77 13.23 9.79
CA TYR A 230 1.37 13.00 9.44
C TYR A 230 0.40 13.76 10.36
N VAL A 231 0.72 13.92 11.64
CA VAL A 231 -0.05 14.74 12.58
C VAL A 231 -0.02 16.21 12.18
N ALA A 232 1.13 16.73 11.75
CA ALA A 232 1.22 18.10 11.22
C ALA A 232 0.29 18.29 10.01
N PHE A 233 0.27 17.32 9.08
CA PHE A 233 -0.64 17.32 7.94
C PHE A 233 -2.11 17.33 8.34
N LEU A 234 -2.52 16.48 9.29
CA LEU A 234 -3.90 16.46 9.78
C LEU A 234 -4.31 17.78 10.44
N ASN A 235 -3.41 18.39 11.21
CA ASN A 235 -3.62 19.68 11.86
C ASN A 235 -3.73 20.83 10.84
N GLU A 236 -2.98 20.78 9.73
CA GLU A 236 -3.11 21.75 8.64
C GLU A 236 -4.44 21.62 7.89
N MET A 237 -4.93 20.39 7.69
CA MET A 237 -6.27 20.14 7.14
C MET A 237 -7.41 20.55 8.09
N GLY A 238 -7.13 20.61 9.40
CA GLY A 238 -8.07 21.04 10.43
C GLY A 238 -8.90 19.92 11.08
N PRO A 239 -9.73 20.28 12.08
CA PRO A 239 -10.47 19.32 12.90
C PRO A 239 -11.39 18.42 12.08
N GLY A 240 -11.41 17.12 12.37
CA GLY A 240 -12.31 16.15 11.72
C GLY A 240 -11.85 15.64 10.34
N SER A 241 -10.78 16.22 9.77
CA SER A 241 -10.19 15.82 8.49
C SER A 241 -9.88 14.32 8.38
N HIS A 242 -9.54 13.63 9.48
CA HIS A 242 -9.26 12.19 9.48
C HIS A 242 -10.41 11.32 8.91
N ARG A 243 -11.67 11.76 9.02
CA ARG A 243 -12.85 10.96 8.64
C ARG A 243 -13.12 10.93 7.14
N ASN A 244 -12.90 12.05 6.46
CA ASN A 244 -13.31 12.25 5.07
C ASN A 244 -12.53 13.35 4.32
N GLY A 245 -11.45 13.89 4.91
CA GLY A 245 -10.63 14.96 4.32
C GLY A 245 -9.81 14.50 3.11
N CYS A 246 -9.60 13.19 2.96
CA CYS A 246 -8.76 12.64 1.90
C CYS A 246 -9.63 12.20 0.73
N PHE A 247 -9.96 13.14 -0.16
CA PHE A 247 -10.82 12.93 -1.34
C PHE A 247 -12.25 12.47 -0.98
N GLY A 248 -12.78 12.95 0.15
CA GLY A 248 -14.09 12.49 0.65
C GLY A 248 -14.04 11.14 1.37
N LEU A 249 -12.84 10.56 1.54
CA LEU A 249 -12.62 9.24 2.13
C LEU A 249 -11.77 9.35 3.41
N PRO A 250 -11.79 8.32 4.27
CA PRO A 250 -11.02 8.33 5.51
C PRO A 250 -9.53 8.51 5.24
N CYS A 251 -8.85 9.37 6.00
CA CYS A 251 -7.40 9.52 5.94
C CYS A 251 -6.71 8.51 6.87
N VAL A 252 -7.21 8.38 8.10
CA VAL A 252 -6.54 7.66 9.19
C VAL A 252 -7.54 7.31 10.27
N ARG A 253 -7.32 6.23 11.04
CA ARG A 253 -8.08 5.98 12.28
C ARG A 253 -7.39 6.68 13.45
N THR A 254 -8.16 7.38 14.29
CA THR A 254 -7.67 7.98 15.53
C THR A 254 -8.07 7.13 16.74
N ASN A 255 -7.67 7.55 17.94
CA ASN A 255 -8.13 6.95 19.19
C ASN A 255 -9.66 6.97 19.36
N ILE A 256 -10.40 7.85 18.65
CA ILE A 256 -11.86 7.88 18.71
C ILE A 256 -12.48 6.68 17.98
N GLU A 257 -11.96 6.35 16.80
CA GLU A 257 -12.43 5.19 16.02
C GLU A 257 -11.80 3.88 16.47
N ALA A 258 -10.58 3.94 17.02
CA ALA A 258 -9.73 2.78 17.21
C ALA A 258 -8.84 2.94 18.46
N ALA A 259 -9.47 3.11 19.63
CA ALA A 259 -8.81 3.41 20.90
C ALA A 259 -7.67 2.45 21.31
N GLU A 260 -7.71 1.20 20.87
CA GLU A 260 -6.73 0.18 21.24
C GLU A 260 -5.55 0.07 20.28
N VAL A 261 -5.66 0.63 19.06
CA VAL A 261 -4.69 0.37 17.98
C VAL A 261 -4.18 1.62 17.28
N SER A 262 -4.79 2.80 17.50
CA SER A 262 -4.32 4.06 16.94
C SER A 262 -3.51 4.86 17.95
N GLU A 263 -2.34 5.32 17.51
CA GLU A 263 -1.44 6.17 18.28
C GLU A 263 -1.77 7.67 18.14
N ILE A 264 -2.61 8.03 17.16
CA ILE A 264 -3.01 9.42 16.92
C ILE A 264 -4.21 9.75 17.82
N LEU A 265 -4.00 10.71 18.71
CA LEU A 265 -5.00 11.26 19.60
C LEU A 265 -5.70 12.43 18.92
N PHE A 266 -7.04 12.43 18.92
CA PHE A 266 -7.86 13.54 18.46
C PHE A 266 -8.73 14.05 19.61
N ASP A 267 -8.56 15.32 19.99
CA ASP A 267 -9.26 15.95 21.11
C ASP A 267 -10.54 16.71 20.70
N SER A 268 -11.04 16.44 19.49
CA SER A 268 -12.10 17.18 18.77
C SER A 268 -11.67 18.48 18.09
N ALA A 269 -10.45 18.97 18.33
CA ALA A 269 -9.90 20.15 17.66
C ALA A 269 -8.55 19.84 16.98
N ASN A 270 -7.63 19.24 17.71
CA ASN A 270 -6.26 19.00 17.28
C ASN A 270 -5.93 17.52 17.30
N TYR A 271 -4.95 17.17 16.47
CA TYR A 271 -4.30 15.88 16.45
C TYR A 271 -2.99 15.96 17.20
N SER A 272 -2.68 14.92 17.96
CA SER A 272 -1.41 14.77 18.64
C SER A 272 -0.98 13.31 18.67
N VAL A 273 0.28 13.07 18.97
CA VAL A 273 0.86 11.75 19.23
C VAL A 273 1.75 11.88 20.46
N THR A 274 1.98 10.78 21.18
CA THR A 274 2.92 10.81 22.31
C THR A 274 4.34 11.13 21.79
N PRO A 275 5.13 12.00 22.47
CA PRO A 275 6.44 12.40 21.97
C PRO A 275 7.42 11.25 21.67
N ALA A 276 7.28 10.13 22.40
CA ALA A 276 8.08 8.93 22.19
C ALA A 276 7.86 8.28 20.82
N LEU A 277 6.71 8.53 20.18
CA LEU A 277 6.34 7.95 18.89
C LEU A 277 6.52 8.93 17.71
N ASN A 278 6.97 10.16 17.95
CA ASN A 278 7.13 11.19 16.90
C ASN A 278 7.88 10.67 15.67
N ASN A 279 8.94 9.90 15.89
CA ASN A 279 9.83 9.41 14.83
C ASN A 279 9.55 7.95 14.42
N PHE A 280 8.44 7.37 14.85
CA PHE A 280 7.99 6.05 14.39
C PHE A 280 7.18 6.20 13.11
N PRO A 281 7.16 5.17 12.24
CA PRO A 281 6.37 5.22 11.03
C PRO A 281 4.89 5.35 11.38
N VAL A 282 4.20 6.26 10.69
CA VAL A 282 2.76 6.39 10.84
C VAL A 282 2.10 5.10 10.34
N SER A 283 1.10 4.61 11.08
CA SER A 283 0.25 3.50 10.65
C SER A 283 -1.23 3.81 10.93
N ASN A 284 -2.13 2.87 10.65
CA ASN A 284 -3.57 3.11 10.60
C ASN A 284 -3.97 4.21 9.61
N VAL A 285 -3.17 4.38 8.55
CA VAL A 285 -3.42 5.32 7.45
C VAL A 285 -4.06 4.56 6.28
N SER A 286 -5.10 5.12 5.69
CA SER A 286 -5.71 4.57 4.47
C SER A 286 -4.82 4.84 3.27
N TRP A 287 -5.05 4.16 2.15
CA TRP A 287 -4.36 4.49 0.90
C TRP A 287 -4.65 5.94 0.47
N PHE A 288 -5.88 6.43 0.69
CA PHE A 288 -6.27 7.80 0.38
C PHE A 288 -5.57 8.83 1.26
N GLY A 289 -5.35 8.51 2.55
CA GLY A 289 -4.58 9.33 3.47
C GLY A 289 -3.12 9.42 3.10
N ALA A 290 -2.52 8.28 2.75
CA ALA A 290 -1.14 8.19 2.27
C ALA A 290 -0.94 9.04 1.01
N ARG A 291 -1.84 8.88 0.02
CA ARG A 291 -1.83 9.66 -1.22
C ARG A 291 -2.01 11.16 -0.96
N ALA A 292 -3.00 11.55 -0.16
CA ALA A 292 -3.28 12.96 0.12
C ALA A 292 -2.10 13.66 0.83
N TYR A 293 -1.43 12.97 1.74
CA TYR A 293 -0.20 13.48 2.36
C TYR A 293 0.90 13.70 1.31
N CYS A 294 1.19 12.70 0.46
CA CYS A 294 2.22 12.85 -0.56
C CYS A 294 1.90 14.02 -1.51
N GLU A 295 0.64 14.14 -1.96
CA GLU A 295 0.22 15.27 -2.81
C GLU A 295 0.38 16.63 -2.10
N ALA A 296 0.08 16.72 -0.80
CA ALA A 296 0.20 17.95 -0.02
C ALA A 296 1.65 18.47 0.10
N ILE A 297 2.64 17.59 0.01
CA ILE A 297 4.06 17.95 0.00
C ILE A 297 4.65 18.03 -1.42
N GLY A 298 3.81 17.94 -2.47
CA GLY A 298 4.25 18.00 -3.86
C GLY A 298 4.92 16.71 -4.35
N ARG A 299 4.59 15.57 -3.73
CA ARG A 299 5.10 14.23 -4.05
C ARG A 299 3.94 13.31 -4.47
N ARG A 300 4.23 12.03 -4.70
CA ARG A 300 3.24 10.98 -4.95
C ARG A 300 3.62 9.69 -4.21
N LEU A 301 2.72 8.71 -4.20
CA LEU A 301 3.09 7.35 -3.80
C LEU A 301 3.97 6.71 -4.88
N PRO A 302 4.94 5.85 -4.50
CA PRO A 302 5.69 5.04 -5.46
C PRO A 302 4.77 4.11 -6.23
N THR A 303 5.13 3.73 -7.45
CA THR A 303 4.56 2.52 -8.06
C THR A 303 5.13 1.26 -7.40
N GLU A 304 4.47 0.13 -7.60
CA GLU A 304 4.97 -1.17 -7.13
C GLU A 304 6.37 -1.47 -7.70
N ALA A 305 6.60 -1.12 -8.98
CA ALA A 305 7.87 -1.33 -9.65
C ALA A 305 8.97 -0.40 -9.13
N GLU A 306 8.65 0.87 -8.85
CA GLU A 306 9.57 1.81 -8.21
C GLU A 306 9.98 1.33 -6.83
N TRP A 307 9.01 0.90 -6.02
CA TRP A 307 9.28 0.36 -4.68
C TRP A 307 10.19 -0.87 -4.76
N GLU A 308 9.89 -1.83 -5.65
CA GLU A 308 10.72 -3.02 -5.81
C GLU A 308 12.13 -2.65 -6.27
N ARG A 309 12.26 -1.74 -7.25
CA ARG A 309 13.58 -1.29 -7.72
C ARG A 309 14.40 -0.68 -6.58
N ALA A 310 13.80 0.21 -5.78
CA ALA A 310 14.47 0.85 -4.65
C ALA A 310 14.96 -0.18 -3.60
N ALA A 311 14.22 -1.27 -3.41
CA ALA A 311 14.55 -2.32 -2.46
C ALA A 311 15.54 -3.36 -3.04
N ARG A 312 15.35 -3.78 -4.29
CA ARG A 312 15.97 -4.95 -4.91
C ARG A 312 17.29 -4.64 -5.61
N GLY A 313 17.41 -3.45 -6.20
CA GLY A 313 18.56 -3.09 -7.03
C GLY A 313 18.68 -3.91 -8.32
N ASP A 314 19.74 -3.63 -9.09
CA ASP A 314 20.02 -4.31 -10.35
C ASP A 314 20.60 -5.73 -10.16
N ASP A 315 21.13 -6.02 -8.96
CA ASP A 315 21.69 -7.32 -8.56
C ASP A 315 20.63 -8.30 -8.02
N GLY A 316 19.34 -7.93 -8.05
CA GLY A 316 18.24 -8.86 -7.82
C GLY A 316 18.08 -9.31 -6.36
N ARG A 317 18.37 -8.44 -5.39
CA ARG A 317 18.47 -8.84 -3.98
C ARG A 317 17.15 -9.33 -3.39
N ILE A 318 17.18 -10.41 -2.60
CA ILE A 318 16.00 -10.94 -1.90
C ILE A 318 15.55 -10.03 -0.73
N PHE A 319 16.50 -9.37 -0.07
CA PHE A 319 16.29 -8.34 0.95
C PHE A 319 17.09 -7.09 0.59
N PRO A 320 16.76 -5.88 1.10
CA PRO A 320 17.45 -4.65 0.72
C PRO A 320 19.00 -4.69 0.86
N TRP A 321 19.48 -5.41 1.87
CA TRP A 321 20.90 -5.58 2.18
C TRP A 321 21.58 -6.77 1.48
N GLY A 322 20.84 -7.65 0.81
CA GLY A 322 21.39 -8.84 0.14
C GLY A 322 20.46 -10.04 0.12
N ASN A 323 21.01 -11.24 -0.06
CA ASN A 323 20.22 -12.46 -0.31
C ASN A 323 20.00 -13.34 0.92
N LEU A 324 20.64 -13.02 2.04
CA LEU A 324 20.54 -13.79 3.27
C LEU A 324 19.76 -13.00 4.31
N TRP A 325 18.78 -13.67 4.92
CA TRP A 325 18.07 -13.13 6.08
C TRP A 325 19.04 -12.88 7.24
N ASN A 326 18.86 -11.75 7.92
CA ASN A 326 19.54 -11.44 9.17
C ASN A 326 18.53 -10.82 10.17
N PRO A 327 18.34 -11.41 11.36
CA PRO A 327 17.39 -10.92 12.37
C PRO A 327 17.73 -9.55 12.95
N ASP A 328 18.94 -9.02 12.71
CA ASP A 328 19.40 -7.72 13.22
C ASP A 328 19.22 -6.58 12.21
N TYR A 329 18.72 -6.84 11.00
CA TYR A 329 18.70 -5.85 9.90
C TYR A 329 17.29 -5.34 9.52
N ALA A 330 16.25 -5.83 10.19
CA ALA A 330 14.87 -5.43 9.95
C ALA A 330 14.04 -5.61 11.21
N ALA A 331 12.91 -4.91 11.32
CA ALA A 331 11.90 -5.17 12.34
C ALA A 331 10.83 -6.13 11.78
N THR A 332 10.85 -7.38 12.23
CA THR A 332 9.90 -8.45 11.86
C THR A 332 9.64 -9.34 13.07
N SER A 333 8.67 -10.26 12.98
CA SER A 333 8.35 -11.21 14.06
C SER A 333 9.48 -12.19 14.39
N ARG A 334 10.51 -12.27 13.53
CA ARG A 334 11.68 -13.15 13.69
C ARG A 334 12.98 -12.36 13.90
N SER A 335 12.87 -11.06 14.10
CA SER A 335 14.02 -10.20 14.38
C SER A 335 14.44 -10.33 15.83
N THR A 336 15.68 -9.95 16.13
CA THR A 336 16.20 -9.87 17.49
C THR A 336 15.38 -8.91 18.34
N ASN A 337 14.83 -7.86 17.73
CA ASN A 337 13.88 -6.94 18.33
C ASN A 337 12.55 -6.90 17.53
N PRO A 338 11.56 -7.76 17.85
CA PRO A 338 10.35 -7.95 17.05
C PRO A 338 9.25 -6.94 17.38
N VAL A 339 9.59 -5.65 17.35
CA VAL A 339 8.67 -4.54 17.59
C VAL A 339 8.85 -3.47 16.51
N ARG A 340 7.85 -2.60 16.35
CA ARG A 340 7.99 -1.38 15.53
C ARG A 340 9.15 -0.54 16.09
N VAL A 341 9.91 0.11 15.21
CA VAL A 341 11.09 0.91 15.57
C VAL A 341 10.98 2.31 14.98
N PRO A 342 11.78 3.30 15.46
CA PRO A 342 11.91 4.58 14.80
C PRO A 342 12.35 4.40 13.34
N VAL A 343 11.91 5.30 12.45
CA VAL A 343 12.16 5.17 11.00
C VAL A 343 13.63 5.27 10.60
N THR A 344 14.51 5.69 11.51
CA THR A 344 15.96 5.77 11.30
C THR A 344 16.74 4.55 11.83
N GLU A 345 16.04 3.61 12.48
CA GLU A 345 16.63 2.33 12.88
C GLU A 345 17.10 1.57 11.64
N TYR A 346 18.17 0.77 11.77
CA TYR A 346 18.81 0.03 10.67
C TYR A 346 19.42 0.91 9.56
N SER A 347 19.72 2.17 9.86
CA SER A 347 20.43 3.09 8.94
C SER A 347 21.82 2.64 8.50
N ASN A 348 22.42 1.68 9.22
CA ASN A 348 23.67 1.02 8.87
C ASN A 348 23.54 -0.06 7.78
N VAL A 349 22.32 -0.46 7.43
CA VAL A 349 22.03 -1.48 6.41
C VAL A 349 20.95 -1.02 5.41
N PRO A 350 21.16 0.11 4.73
CA PRO A 350 20.20 0.61 3.76
C PRO A 350 20.14 -0.29 2.51
N SER A 351 19.15 -0.05 1.66
CA SER A 351 19.14 -0.56 0.29
C SER A 351 20.32 -0.02 -0.51
N VAL A 352 20.52 -0.57 -1.71
CA VAL A 352 21.59 -0.16 -2.64
C VAL A 352 21.50 1.33 -3.00
N TYR A 353 20.31 1.92 -2.94
CA TYR A 353 20.05 3.33 -3.23
C TYR A 353 19.97 4.21 -1.97
N GLY A 354 20.15 3.62 -0.79
CA GLY A 354 20.24 4.36 0.46
C GLY A 354 18.93 4.53 1.22
N GLN A 355 17.81 3.92 0.77
CA GLN A 355 16.57 3.88 1.53
C GLN A 355 16.66 2.86 2.67
N ILE A 356 16.02 3.16 3.78
CA ILE A 356 16.06 2.37 5.01
C ILE A 356 14.66 1.78 5.26
N ASN A 357 14.60 0.63 5.95
CA ASN A 357 13.35 -0.04 6.32
C ASN A 357 12.46 -0.47 5.14
N LEU A 358 13.04 -0.76 3.96
CA LEU A 358 12.30 -1.40 2.86
C LEU A 358 12.02 -2.91 3.11
N ALA A 359 12.27 -3.40 4.33
CA ALA A 359 11.91 -4.73 4.80
C ALA A 359 11.54 -4.66 6.28
N GLY A 360 10.28 -4.93 6.60
CA GLY A 360 9.75 -4.90 7.95
C GLY A 360 9.34 -3.50 8.41
N ASN A 361 9.30 -3.29 9.73
CA ASN A 361 8.77 -2.11 10.40
C ASN A 361 7.26 -1.91 10.14
N VAL A 362 6.89 -1.26 9.03
CA VAL A 362 5.52 -1.23 8.52
C VAL A 362 5.51 -1.62 7.05
N ALA A 363 4.45 -2.32 6.64
CA ALA A 363 4.24 -2.53 5.22
C ALA A 363 3.82 -1.20 4.58
N GLU A 364 4.10 -0.99 3.31
CA GLU A 364 3.95 0.32 2.68
C GLU A 364 2.93 0.30 1.54
N TRP A 365 1.97 1.23 1.60
CA TRP A 365 1.09 1.52 0.46
C TRP A 365 1.89 1.99 -0.75
N VAL A 366 1.57 1.44 -1.93
CA VAL A 366 2.04 1.94 -3.22
C VAL A 366 0.84 2.36 -4.09
N ASN A 367 1.10 3.03 -5.21
CA ASN A 367 0.07 3.61 -6.06
C ASN A 367 -0.81 2.55 -6.73
N ASP A 368 -0.26 1.40 -7.09
CA ASP A 368 -0.86 0.41 -7.97
C ASP A 368 -2.13 -0.23 -7.40
N TRP A 369 -3.11 -0.46 -8.28
CA TRP A 369 -4.16 -1.44 -7.98
C TRP A 369 -3.55 -2.84 -7.95
N TYR A 370 -4.06 -3.71 -7.08
CA TYR A 370 -3.63 -5.10 -7.03
C TYR A 370 -4.32 -5.92 -8.12
N GLY A 371 -3.52 -6.78 -8.76
CA GLY A 371 -3.99 -7.85 -9.63
C GLY A 371 -3.09 -9.08 -9.45
N ASP A 372 -3.71 -10.21 -9.12
CA ASP A 372 -3.04 -11.50 -8.90
C ASP A 372 -2.30 -12.00 -10.15
N ARG A 373 -2.86 -11.74 -11.34
CA ARG A 373 -2.30 -12.13 -12.63
C ARG A 373 -1.47 -11.04 -13.32
N TYR A 374 -1.27 -9.90 -12.67
CA TYR A 374 -0.69 -8.72 -13.32
C TYR A 374 0.71 -8.98 -13.89
N TYR A 375 1.58 -9.67 -13.13
CA TYR A 375 2.94 -9.99 -13.58
C TYR A 375 2.95 -10.93 -14.80
N SER A 376 2.05 -11.93 -14.81
CA SER A 376 1.89 -12.83 -15.95
C SER A 376 1.42 -12.10 -17.22
N LEU A 377 0.54 -11.10 -17.07
CA LEU A 377 0.08 -10.27 -18.19
C LEU A 377 1.16 -9.30 -18.68
N GLN A 378 1.97 -8.74 -17.76
CA GLN A 378 3.11 -7.91 -18.14
C GLN A 378 4.15 -8.70 -18.91
N GLN A 379 4.53 -9.90 -18.46
CA GLN A 379 5.51 -10.72 -19.15
C GLN A 379 5.12 -10.99 -20.61
N GLN A 380 3.83 -11.21 -20.88
CA GLN A 380 3.31 -11.40 -22.25
C GLN A 380 3.43 -10.15 -23.11
N SER A 381 3.46 -8.97 -22.49
CA SER A 381 3.61 -7.68 -23.16
C SER A 381 5.09 -7.32 -23.41
N GLY A 382 6.03 -8.07 -22.84
CA GLY A 382 7.47 -7.80 -22.92
C GLY A 382 7.95 -6.82 -21.85
N ASN A 383 9.04 -6.10 -22.14
CA ASN A 383 9.57 -5.07 -21.23
C ASN A 383 8.61 -3.85 -21.20
N VAL A 384 8.01 -3.60 -20.04
CA VAL A 384 7.11 -2.47 -19.81
C VAL A 384 7.88 -1.33 -19.16
N ILE A 385 7.70 -0.11 -19.67
CA ILE A 385 8.30 1.11 -19.14
C ILE A 385 7.32 1.74 -18.15
N ASP A 386 7.80 2.05 -16.94
CA ASP A 386 7.07 2.73 -15.86
C ASP A 386 5.67 2.18 -15.60
N PRO A 387 5.53 0.87 -15.30
CA PRO A 387 4.22 0.26 -15.09
C PRO A 387 3.48 0.88 -13.89
N GLN A 388 2.15 1.02 -14.04
CA GLN A 388 1.27 1.72 -13.09
C GLN A 388 0.21 0.80 -12.45
N GLY A 389 0.41 -0.51 -12.55
CA GLY A 389 -0.59 -1.50 -12.17
C GLY A 389 -1.75 -1.61 -13.16
N PRO A 390 -2.74 -2.48 -12.89
CA PRO A 390 -4.04 -2.47 -13.56
C PRO A 390 -4.73 -1.11 -13.43
N SER A 391 -5.56 -0.74 -14.41
CA SER A 391 -6.30 0.52 -14.42
C SER A 391 -7.37 0.63 -13.32
N SER A 392 -7.79 -0.50 -12.75
CA SER A 392 -8.82 -0.59 -11.70
C SER A 392 -8.63 -1.85 -10.87
N GLY A 393 -9.09 -1.82 -9.61
CA GLY A 393 -9.11 -2.97 -8.72
C GLY A 393 -9.97 -2.71 -7.48
N SER A 394 -10.10 -3.71 -6.62
CA SER A 394 -10.76 -3.59 -5.31
C SER A 394 -9.77 -3.32 -4.18
N GLN A 395 -8.49 -3.65 -4.37
CA GLN A 395 -7.43 -3.55 -3.37
C GLN A 395 -6.21 -2.86 -3.97
N ARG A 396 -5.45 -2.15 -3.13
CA ARG A 396 -4.16 -1.55 -3.51
C ARG A 396 -3.02 -2.45 -3.08
N VAL A 397 -1.91 -2.38 -3.79
CA VAL A 397 -0.69 -3.12 -3.46
C VAL A 397 -0.07 -2.57 -2.16
N VAL A 398 0.49 -3.48 -1.37
CA VAL A 398 1.24 -3.23 -0.14
C VAL A 398 2.56 -4.00 -0.19
N ARG A 399 3.65 -3.39 0.26
CA ARG A 399 5.03 -3.92 0.10
C ARG A 399 5.82 -3.95 1.40
N GLY A 400 6.90 -4.73 1.46
CA GLY A 400 7.91 -4.68 2.54
C GLY A 400 7.61 -5.45 3.82
N GLY A 401 6.36 -5.82 4.08
CA GLY A 401 5.95 -6.50 5.32
C GLY A 401 6.14 -5.63 6.57
N ALA A 402 5.71 -6.11 7.74
CA ALA A 402 5.68 -5.31 8.97
C ALA A 402 6.41 -5.98 10.13
N TRP A 403 6.54 -5.27 11.25
CA TRP A 403 7.13 -5.76 12.51
C TRP A 403 6.51 -7.07 13.03
N SER A 404 5.24 -7.34 12.69
CA SER A 404 4.53 -8.57 13.08
C SER A 404 4.58 -9.66 12.01
N SER A 405 5.12 -9.37 10.83
CA SER A 405 5.21 -10.34 9.73
C SER A 405 6.39 -11.28 9.93
N VAL A 406 6.30 -12.51 9.42
CA VAL A 406 7.49 -13.34 9.23
C VAL A 406 8.33 -12.81 8.06
N PRO A 407 9.66 -13.03 8.03
CA PRO A 407 10.54 -12.50 6.99
C PRO A 407 10.14 -12.83 5.55
N PHE A 408 9.31 -13.86 5.34
CA PHE A 408 8.73 -14.17 4.04
C PHE A 408 8.05 -12.97 3.39
N PHE A 409 7.25 -12.23 4.17
CA PHE A 409 6.49 -11.08 3.69
C PHE A 409 7.35 -9.81 3.52
N SER A 410 8.61 -9.85 3.96
CA SER A 410 9.56 -8.73 3.91
C SER A 410 10.63 -8.88 2.83
N ARG A 411 10.48 -9.88 1.95
CA ARG A 411 11.34 -10.01 0.77
C ARG A 411 10.98 -8.96 -0.27
N THR A 412 11.99 -8.45 -0.99
CA THR A 412 11.81 -7.40 -1.99
C THR A 412 10.78 -7.72 -3.08
N PRO A 413 10.64 -8.96 -3.62
CA PRO A 413 9.63 -9.22 -4.63
C PRO A 413 8.25 -9.53 -4.05
N HIS A 414 8.12 -9.75 -2.73
CA HIS A 414 6.88 -10.26 -2.14
C HIS A 414 5.76 -9.20 -2.08
N ARG A 415 4.57 -9.55 -2.59
CA ARG A 415 3.44 -8.64 -2.78
C ARG A 415 2.35 -8.96 -1.76
N GLN A 416 1.77 -7.92 -1.18
CA GLN A 416 0.53 -8.01 -0.44
C GLN A 416 -0.49 -7.04 -1.03
N SER A 417 -1.73 -7.15 -0.63
CA SER A 417 -2.78 -6.21 -1.01
C SER A 417 -3.75 -5.99 0.13
N TRP A 418 -4.36 -4.81 0.16
CA TRP A 418 -5.37 -4.48 1.16
C TRP A 418 -6.41 -3.49 0.62
N GLU A 419 -7.57 -3.43 1.29
CA GLU A 419 -8.65 -2.53 0.91
C GLU A 419 -8.23 -1.06 1.14
N PRO A 420 -8.34 -0.16 0.14
CA PRO A 420 -7.74 1.17 0.21
C PRO A 420 -8.38 2.10 1.25
N ASN A 421 -9.62 1.81 1.65
CA ASN A 421 -10.40 2.55 2.64
C ASN A 421 -10.33 1.94 4.04
N ASP A 422 -9.59 0.85 4.24
CA ASP A 422 -9.48 0.16 5.52
C ASP A 422 -8.07 0.32 6.13
N PRO A 423 -7.88 1.29 7.03
CA PRO A 423 -6.56 1.55 7.61
C PRO A 423 -6.17 0.47 8.62
N GLN A 424 -4.91 0.03 8.54
CA GLN A 424 -4.38 -1.07 9.34
C GLN A 424 -3.19 -0.65 10.19
N PRO A 425 -3.02 -1.21 11.41
CA PRO A 425 -1.95 -0.82 12.33
C PRO A 425 -0.54 -1.23 11.87
N TRP A 426 -0.46 -2.08 10.84
CA TRP A 426 0.77 -2.60 10.26
C TRP A 426 1.10 -2.00 8.89
N ILE A 427 0.24 -1.13 8.34
CA ILE A 427 0.46 -0.46 7.05
C ILE A 427 0.72 1.04 7.27
N GLY A 428 1.86 1.51 6.77
CA GLY A 428 2.24 2.90 6.60
C GLY A 428 2.54 3.20 5.13
N PHE A 429 3.47 4.13 4.86
CA PHE A 429 3.86 4.50 3.50
C PHE A 429 5.10 5.40 3.50
N ARG A 430 5.65 5.61 2.30
CA ARG A 430 6.63 6.65 1.97
C ARG A 430 6.28 7.29 0.62
N CYS A 431 6.80 8.47 0.36
CA CYS A 431 6.56 9.19 -0.89
C CYS A 431 7.75 9.14 -1.86
N VAL A 432 7.46 9.42 -3.13
CA VAL A 432 8.46 9.65 -4.19
C VAL A 432 8.16 10.95 -4.94
N GLU A 433 9.17 11.47 -5.62
CA GLU A 433 9.06 12.60 -6.54
C GLU A 433 9.74 12.26 -7.87
N ASP A 434 9.13 12.74 -8.95
CA ASP A 434 9.69 12.62 -10.29
C ASP A 434 10.89 13.55 -10.45
N ILE A 435 11.89 13.14 -11.22
CA ILE A 435 13.00 14.02 -11.56
C ILE A 435 12.55 14.92 -12.71
N ASP A 436 12.41 16.22 -12.43
CA ASP A 436 12.19 17.21 -13.48
C ASP A 436 13.36 17.14 -14.48
N ALA A 437 13.07 16.72 -15.72
CA ALA A 437 14.03 16.65 -16.82
C ALA A 437 14.70 18.01 -17.14
N THR A 438 14.22 19.10 -16.55
CA THR A 438 14.76 20.46 -16.72
C THR A 438 15.87 20.82 -15.73
N ALA A 439 16.05 20.06 -14.64
CA ALA A 439 17.13 20.29 -13.68
C ALA A 439 18.48 19.67 -14.10
N GLY A 440 18.47 18.74 -15.05
CA GLY A 440 19.66 18.06 -15.57
C GLY A 440 20.36 18.74 -16.77
N ALA A 441 19.77 19.80 -17.33
CA ALA A 441 20.30 20.47 -18.54
C ALA A 441 21.15 21.74 -18.25
N SER A 442 21.44 22.04 -16.98
CA SER A 442 22.38 23.10 -16.58
C SER A 442 23.53 22.51 -15.77
N GLY A 443 24.27 21.60 -16.41
CA GLY A 443 25.42 20.94 -15.79
C GLY A 443 26.40 20.32 -16.78
N ASN A 444 26.40 20.70 -18.06
CA ASN A 444 27.52 20.39 -18.95
C ASN A 444 28.55 21.52 -18.85
N THR A 445 29.31 21.53 -17.74
CA THR A 445 30.66 22.08 -17.78
C THR A 445 31.59 20.91 -18.01
N THR A 446 32.13 20.86 -19.22
CA THR A 446 33.21 19.97 -19.63
C THR A 446 34.45 20.29 -18.79
N GLY A 447 34.51 19.72 -17.58
CA GLY A 447 35.69 19.69 -16.73
C GLY A 447 36.72 18.74 -17.33
N THR A 448 37.49 19.27 -18.26
CA THR A 448 38.65 18.59 -18.85
C THR A 448 39.70 18.40 -17.74
N LEU A 449 40.05 17.15 -17.43
CA LEU A 449 41.24 16.83 -16.63
C LEU A 449 42.48 17.33 -17.39
N PRO A 450 43.40 18.08 -16.77
CA PRO A 450 44.57 18.58 -17.46
C PRO A 450 45.59 17.45 -17.65
N GLY A 451 45.77 17.03 -18.90
CA GLY A 451 46.91 16.20 -19.30
C GLY A 451 46.58 14.99 -20.15
N GLN A 452 46.06 15.18 -21.36
CA GLN A 452 46.34 14.27 -22.46
C GLN A 452 46.19 15.02 -23.79
N VAL A 453 47.31 15.16 -24.49
CA VAL A 453 47.37 15.66 -25.87
C VAL A 453 46.78 14.60 -26.80
N ASP A 454 45.71 14.96 -27.52
CA ASP A 454 45.12 14.16 -28.59
C ASP A 454 46.06 14.13 -29.82
N PRO A 455 46.47 12.95 -30.33
CA PRO A 455 47.34 12.82 -31.50
C PRO A 455 46.74 13.27 -32.84
N ALA A 456 45.49 13.73 -32.91
CA ALA A 456 44.82 14.05 -34.18
C ALA A 456 45.26 15.36 -34.88
N THR A 457 46.36 16.01 -34.47
CA THR A 457 46.77 17.34 -35.01
C THR A 457 48.05 17.35 -35.84
N LEU A 458 48.45 16.25 -36.48
CA LEU A 458 49.48 16.30 -37.53
C LEU A 458 49.08 15.40 -38.71
N GLY A 459 48.39 16.01 -39.68
CA GLY A 459 48.11 15.40 -40.96
C GLY A 459 49.40 15.09 -41.71
N ILE A 460 49.68 13.80 -41.89
CA ILE A 460 50.58 13.30 -42.94
C ILE A 460 49.93 12.06 -43.56
N THR A 461 49.62 12.19 -44.84
CA THR A 461 49.29 11.10 -45.75
C THR A 461 50.52 10.22 -45.98
N ASP A 462 50.41 8.90 -45.84
CA ASP A 462 51.10 8.02 -46.79
C ASP A 462 50.38 6.69 -47.01
N THR A 463 50.50 6.27 -48.26
CA THR A 463 49.99 5.12 -48.98
C THR A 463 50.93 3.95 -48.79
N THR A 464 50.43 2.74 -48.57
CA THR A 464 50.79 1.49 -49.29
C THR A 464 50.20 0.27 -48.58
N GLY A 465 49.88 -0.76 -49.37
CA GLY A 465 49.08 -1.92 -48.98
C GLY A 465 49.87 -3.08 -48.37
N GLY A 466 49.16 -4.17 -48.09
CA GLY A 466 49.78 -5.43 -47.68
C GLY A 466 48.89 -6.31 -46.83
N THR A 467 48.29 -7.31 -47.46
CA THR A 467 47.64 -8.48 -46.86
C THR A 467 48.55 -9.25 -45.89
N THR A 468 48.00 -9.75 -44.77
CA THR A 468 48.12 -11.17 -44.34
C THR A 468 47.17 -11.48 -43.18
N SER A 469 46.57 -12.66 -43.27
CA SER A 469 45.77 -13.39 -42.29
C SER A 469 46.55 -13.75 -41.01
N GLU A 470 45.88 -13.70 -39.86
CA GLU A 470 46.10 -14.68 -38.79
C GLU A 470 44.88 -14.80 -37.86
N GLU A 471 44.51 -16.05 -37.63
CA GLU A 471 43.41 -16.57 -36.83
C GLU A 471 43.90 -16.81 -35.40
N SER A 472 43.17 -16.36 -34.37
CA SER A 472 43.27 -16.86 -32.99
C SER A 472 42.10 -16.39 -32.10
N ALA A 473 41.67 -17.29 -31.21
CA ALA A 473 40.38 -17.40 -30.53
C ALA A 473 40.20 -16.47 -29.28
N PRO A 474 39.08 -16.55 -28.53
CA PRO A 474 38.44 -15.44 -27.82
C PRO A 474 39.03 -15.13 -26.44
N ASN A 475 39.06 -13.85 -26.07
CA ASN A 475 39.50 -13.41 -24.74
C ASN A 475 38.45 -13.69 -23.67
N ALA A 476 38.95 -14.33 -22.62
CA ALA A 476 38.25 -14.79 -21.44
C ALA A 476 37.84 -13.64 -20.49
N GLN A 477 36.76 -13.92 -19.77
CA GLN A 477 36.23 -13.20 -18.62
C GLN A 477 37.28 -13.07 -17.49
N PRO A 478 37.34 -11.93 -16.76
CA PRO A 478 38.28 -11.77 -15.64
C PRO A 478 37.92 -12.69 -14.47
N THR A 479 38.88 -13.49 -14.02
CA THR A 479 38.80 -14.32 -12.81
C THR A 479 39.02 -13.49 -11.55
N LEU A 480 38.12 -13.61 -10.59
CA LEU A 480 38.27 -13.05 -9.24
C LEU A 480 39.37 -13.81 -8.46
N PRO A 481 40.11 -13.13 -7.56
CA PRO A 481 41.12 -13.78 -6.72
C PRO A 481 40.49 -14.72 -5.68
N PRO A 482 41.17 -15.82 -5.29
CA PRO A 482 40.65 -16.78 -4.32
C PRO A 482 40.57 -16.19 -2.91
N ALA A 483 39.52 -16.59 -2.17
CA ALA A 483 39.25 -16.17 -0.80
C ALA A 483 40.35 -16.62 0.20
N PRO A 484 40.64 -15.84 1.26
CA PRO A 484 41.59 -16.24 2.30
C PRO A 484 41.08 -17.42 3.12
N VAL A 485 41.94 -18.44 3.30
CA VAL A 485 41.70 -19.58 4.17
C VAL A 485 41.89 -19.17 5.64
N ILE A 486 40.84 -19.29 6.46
CA ILE A 486 40.94 -19.13 7.92
C ILE A 486 41.32 -20.49 8.54
N PRO A 487 42.35 -20.58 9.40
CA PRO A 487 42.71 -21.83 10.07
C PRO A 487 41.70 -22.18 11.17
N ALA A 488 41.33 -23.46 11.23
CA ALA A 488 40.54 -24.03 12.32
C ALA A 488 41.34 -24.05 13.63
N THR A 489 40.76 -23.53 14.72
CA THR A 489 41.28 -23.72 16.07
C THR A 489 40.25 -24.35 17.00
N ALA A 490 40.57 -25.59 17.36
CA ALA A 490 40.50 -26.22 18.69
C ALA A 490 39.17 -26.23 19.47
N THR A 491 38.59 -27.43 19.48
CA THR A 491 37.72 -28.00 20.52
C THR A 491 38.26 -27.80 21.94
N SER A 492 37.40 -27.33 22.86
CA SER A 492 37.59 -27.50 24.30
C SER A 492 36.37 -28.20 24.90
N THR A 493 36.55 -29.47 25.22
CA THR A 493 35.75 -30.25 26.17
C THR A 493 36.15 -29.88 27.59
N LEU A 494 35.17 -29.70 28.50
CA LEU A 494 35.24 -30.19 29.88
C LEU A 494 33.85 -30.13 30.53
N ALA A 495 33.33 -31.32 30.82
CA ALA A 495 32.33 -31.60 31.85
C ALA A 495 33.08 -31.97 33.17
N PRO A 496 32.44 -32.24 34.33
CA PRO A 496 31.14 -32.91 34.53
C PRO A 496 29.98 -31.99 34.91
#